data_AF-A0A7S2HW09-F1
#
_entry.id   AF-A0A7S2HW09-F1
#
_cell.length_a   1.000
_cell.length_b   1.000
_cell.length_c   1.000
_cell.angle_alpha   90.00
_cell.angle_beta   90.00
_cell.angle_gamma   90.00
#
_symmetry.space_group_name_H-M   'P 1'
#
loop_
_entity.id
_entity.type
_entity.pdbx_description
1 polymer ?
#
loop_
_entity_poly.entity_id
_entity_poly.type
_entity_poly.pdbx_seq_one_letter_code
_entity_poly.pdbx_strand_id
1 'polypeptide(L)'
;TNSSPSPKSAPLAAFLATSLGFALLWQSPLLPALLALLILSAALPVSMPPAHIKAGAAAAGVPLPLGVCLLGVTSGALAGIYANEAYVHPYAVGAFGRAYGDVLASAPGAAYADAGALRFAASSAVQTQLSLGYRSQPMYCVAPVADLDPAASPARQTRTISFWAVGTDCCGTQ
;
A
#
# COMPACT_ATOMS: atom_id res chain seq x y z
N THR A 1 -45.96 4.70 13.42
CA THR A 1 -45.20 5.91 13.79
C THR A 1 -43.80 5.80 13.23
N ASN A 2 -43.63 6.14 11.94
CA ASN A 2 -42.32 6.10 11.31
C ASN A 2 -41.60 7.41 11.60
N SER A 3 -40.70 7.37 12.59
CA SER A 3 -39.78 8.46 12.91
C SER A 3 -38.83 8.65 11.73
N SER A 4 -39.12 9.62 10.86
CA SER A 4 -38.17 10.06 9.84
C SER A 4 -36.89 10.55 10.53
N PRO A 5 -35.70 10.06 10.16
CA PRO A 5 -34.46 10.52 10.76
C PRO A 5 -34.27 12.02 10.48
N SER A 6 -33.90 12.75 11.53
CA SER A 6 -33.57 14.17 11.46
C SER A 6 -32.41 14.40 10.47
N PRO A 7 -32.45 15.43 9.61
CA PRO A 7 -31.43 15.67 8.58
C PRO A 7 -30.03 15.92 9.15
N LYS A 8 -29.88 16.14 10.46
CA LYS A 8 -28.60 16.39 11.13
C LYS A 8 -27.79 15.12 11.42
N SER A 9 -28.40 13.93 11.44
CA SER A 9 -27.69 12.67 11.75
C SER A 9 -27.10 11.97 10.52
N ALA A 10 -27.53 12.34 9.31
CA ALA A 10 -27.05 11.77 8.05
C ALA A 10 -25.52 11.91 7.82
N PRO A 11 -24.87 13.07 8.03
CA PRO A 11 -23.43 13.19 7.79
C PRO A 11 -22.59 12.41 8.80
N LEU A 12 -23.03 12.30 10.05
CA LEU A 12 -22.34 11.53 11.08
C LEU A 12 -22.44 10.03 10.82
N ALA A 13 -23.60 9.54 10.34
CA ALA A 13 -23.76 8.15 9.93
C ALA A 13 -22.89 7.80 8.71
N ALA A 14 -22.80 8.70 7.72
CA ALA A 14 -21.90 8.52 6.57
C ALA A 14 -20.43 8.45 6.98
N PHE A 15 -19.99 9.30 7.92
CA PHE A 15 -18.62 9.28 8.46
C PHE A 15 -18.30 8.00 9.24
N LEU A 16 -19.23 7.52 10.07
CA LEU A 16 -19.05 6.26 10.80
C LEU A 16 -19.03 5.06 9.86
N ALA A 17 -19.84 5.06 8.79
CA ALA A 17 -19.86 3.99 7.81
C ALA A 17 -18.56 3.94 6.97
N THR A 18 -18.04 5.10 6.54
CA THR A 18 -16.78 5.15 5.78
C THR A 18 -15.58 4.77 6.65
N SER A 19 -15.52 5.24 7.89
CA SER A 19 -14.44 4.88 8.83
C SER A 19 -14.47 3.40 9.21
N LEU A 20 -15.65 2.84 9.48
CA LEU A 20 -15.79 1.41 9.79
C LEU A 20 -15.46 0.54 8.56
N GLY A 21 -15.84 0.96 7.36
CA GLY A 21 -15.46 0.29 6.11
C GLY A 21 -13.95 0.29 5.91
N PHE A 22 -13.28 1.40 6.16
CA PHE A 22 -11.83 1.51 6.06
C PHE A 22 -11.12 0.63 7.11
N ALA A 23 -11.65 0.55 8.33
CA ALA A 23 -11.11 -0.30 9.39
C ALA A 23 -11.27 -1.81 9.12
N LEU A 24 -12.41 -2.23 8.55
CA LEU A 24 -12.70 -3.65 8.32
C LEU A 24 -12.18 -4.19 6.98
N LEU A 25 -11.99 -3.33 5.98
CA LEU A 25 -11.66 -3.72 4.60
C LEU A 25 -10.27 -3.26 4.18
N TRP A 26 -9.41 -2.91 5.15
CA TRP A 26 -8.02 -2.44 4.96
C TRP A 26 -7.17 -3.38 4.10
N GLN A 27 -7.48 -4.68 4.13
CA GLN A 27 -6.75 -5.71 3.37
C GLN A 27 -6.74 -5.47 1.86
N SER A 28 -7.65 -4.64 1.32
CA SER A 28 -7.71 -4.28 -0.10
C SER A 28 -7.83 -2.76 -0.26
N PRO A 29 -6.82 -2.03 -0.80
CA PRO A 29 -6.84 -0.57 -0.83
C PRO A 29 -7.90 0.04 -1.77
N LEU A 30 -8.36 -0.71 -2.77
CA LEU A 30 -9.34 -0.24 -3.77
C LEU A 30 -10.78 -0.26 -3.26
N LEU A 31 -11.13 -1.27 -2.45
CA LEU A 31 -12.50 -1.47 -1.98
C LEU A 31 -13.01 -0.34 -1.05
N PRO A 32 -12.24 0.15 -0.05
CA PRO A 32 -12.72 1.24 0.80
C PRO A 32 -12.77 2.57 0.05
N ALA A 33 -11.92 2.78 -0.96
CA ALA A 33 -12.00 3.96 -1.82
C ALA A 33 -13.30 3.95 -2.66
N LEU A 34 -13.67 2.80 -3.22
CA LEU A 34 -14.93 2.63 -3.95
C LEU A 34 -16.15 2.79 -3.03
N LEU A 35 -16.11 2.24 -1.80
CA LEU A 35 -17.16 2.41 -0.81
C LEU A 35 -17.30 3.87 -0.34
N ALA A 36 -16.19 4.58 -0.14
CA ALA A 36 -16.21 5.99 0.20
C ALA A 36 -16.88 6.81 -0.92
N LEU A 37 -16.56 6.53 -2.19
CA LEU A 37 -17.22 7.16 -3.34
C LEU A 37 -18.71 6.85 -3.44
N LEU A 38 -19.12 5.61 -3.14
CA LEU A 38 -20.51 5.16 -3.18
C LEU A 38 -21.34 5.77 -2.05
N ILE A 39 -20.77 5.87 -0.85
CA ILE A 39 -21.41 6.55 0.30
C ILE A 39 -21.50 8.06 0.03
N LEU A 40 -20.48 8.65 -0.61
CA LEU A 40 -20.52 10.04 -1.08
C LEU A 40 -21.65 10.29 -2.06
N SER A 41 -21.78 9.43 -3.08
CA SER A 41 -22.77 9.59 -4.14
C SER A 41 -24.20 9.39 -3.62
N ALA A 42 -24.37 8.51 -2.63
CA ALA A 42 -25.65 8.32 -1.93
C ALA A 42 -26.00 9.47 -0.97
N ALA A 43 -25.01 10.18 -0.41
CA ALA A 43 -25.25 11.32 0.49
C ALA A 43 -25.59 12.63 -0.24
N LEU A 44 -25.19 12.78 -1.51
CA LEU A 44 -25.50 13.93 -2.37
C LEU A 44 -27.02 14.19 -2.54
N PRO A 45 -27.86 13.20 -2.93
CA PRO A 45 -29.30 13.43 -3.11
C PRO A 45 -30.06 13.65 -1.79
N VAL A 46 -29.55 13.13 -0.67
CA VAL A 46 -30.16 13.32 0.67
C VAL A 46 -29.87 14.71 1.24
N SER A 47 -28.77 15.33 0.81
CA SER A 47 -28.36 16.67 1.26
C SER A 47 -28.88 17.80 0.37
N MET A 48 -29.40 17.49 -0.83
CA MET A 48 -30.02 18.49 -1.71
C MET A 48 -31.47 18.75 -1.27
N PRO A 49 -31.86 20.01 -0.97
CA PRO A 49 -33.26 20.33 -0.71
C PRO A 49 -34.08 20.09 -1.98
N PRO A 50 -35.34 19.67 -1.85
CA PRO A 50 -36.16 19.38 -3.01
C PRO A 50 -36.42 20.66 -3.84
N ALA A 51 -36.46 20.50 -5.16
CA ALA A 51 -36.36 21.55 -6.20
C ALA A 51 -37.44 22.67 -6.16
N HIS A 52 -38.33 22.66 -5.18
CA HIS A 52 -39.45 23.60 -5.05
C HIS A 52 -39.21 24.80 -4.10
N ILE A 53 -38.04 24.91 -3.45
CA ILE A 53 -37.70 26.05 -2.59
C ILE A 53 -36.82 27.05 -3.36
N LYS A 54 -37.32 28.28 -3.53
CA LYS A 54 -36.70 29.35 -4.35
C LYS A 54 -35.25 29.65 -3.93
N ALA A 55 -34.39 29.73 -4.94
CA ALA A 55 -32.91 29.72 -4.92
C ALA A 55 -32.19 30.95 -4.31
N GLY A 56 -32.76 31.62 -3.30
CA GLY A 56 -32.23 32.92 -2.84
C GLY A 56 -31.18 32.87 -1.71
N ALA A 57 -31.27 31.91 -0.78
CA ALA A 57 -30.45 31.97 0.44
C ALA A 57 -29.93 30.61 0.94
N ALA A 58 -30.48 29.49 0.46
CA ALA A 58 -30.08 28.15 0.91
C ALA A 58 -28.86 27.56 0.16
N ALA A 59 -28.47 28.15 -0.98
CA ALA A 59 -27.36 27.65 -1.81
C ALA A 59 -25.96 27.97 -1.24
N ALA A 60 -25.84 28.92 -0.31
CA ALA A 60 -24.54 29.39 0.20
C ALA A 60 -24.04 28.63 1.45
N GLY A 61 -24.92 27.94 2.20
CA GLY A 61 -24.56 27.33 3.49
C GLY A 61 -24.30 25.81 3.49
N VAL A 62 -24.77 25.09 2.47
CA VAL A 62 -24.62 23.62 2.34
C VAL A 62 -23.28 23.17 1.71
N PRO A 63 -22.62 23.91 0.79
CA PRO A 63 -21.38 23.40 0.18
C PRO A 63 -20.18 23.39 1.13
N LEU A 64 -20.17 24.28 2.13
CA LEU A 64 -19.05 24.43 3.06
C LEU A 64 -18.91 23.27 4.07
N PRO A 65 -19.96 22.82 4.80
CA PRO A 65 -19.83 21.68 5.71
C PRO A 65 -19.57 20.36 4.97
N LEU A 66 -20.14 20.19 3.77
CA LEU A 66 -19.88 19.03 2.92
C LEU A 66 -18.42 19.03 2.46
N GLY A 67 -17.90 20.18 2.01
CA GLY A 67 -16.51 20.35 1.61
C GLY A 67 -15.51 20.02 2.73
N VAL A 68 -15.79 20.46 3.96
CA VAL A 68 -14.93 20.14 5.12
C VAL A 68 -14.96 18.64 5.45
N CYS A 69 -16.13 17.99 5.35
CA CYS A 69 -16.21 16.53 5.54
C CYS A 69 -15.41 15.77 4.48
N LEU A 70 -15.46 16.21 3.22
CA LEU A 70 -14.69 15.62 2.14
C LEU A 70 -13.19 15.73 2.36
N LEU A 71 -12.72 16.93 2.72
CA LEU A 71 -11.33 17.17 3.05
C LEU A 71 -10.88 16.35 4.26
N GLY A 72 -11.74 16.19 5.27
CA GLY A 72 -11.46 15.35 6.44
C GLY A 72 -11.30 13.88 6.07
N VAL A 73 -12.19 13.32 5.25
CA VAL A 73 -12.13 11.91 4.83
C VAL A 73 -10.91 11.65 3.93
N THR A 74 -10.62 12.54 2.97
CA THR A 74 -9.48 12.36 2.07
C THR A 74 -8.14 12.51 2.80
N SER A 75 -8.01 13.52 3.66
CA SER A 75 -6.79 13.71 4.46
C SER A 75 -6.56 12.56 5.42
N GLY A 76 -7.61 12.07 6.09
CA GLY A 76 -7.53 10.89 6.97
C GLY A 76 -7.13 9.62 6.22
N ALA A 77 -7.71 9.37 5.05
CA ALA A 77 -7.36 8.20 4.23
C ALA A 77 -5.90 8.25 3.74
N LEU A 78 -5.45 9.41 3.24
CA LEU A 78 -4.06 9.60 2.79
C LEU A 78 -3.06 9.43 3.94
N ALA A 79 -3.35 10.03 5.10
CA ALA A 79 -2.50 9.89 6.28
C ALA A 79 -2.43 8.44 6.77
N GLY A 80 -3.56 7.72 6.78
CA GLY A 80 -3.61 6.32 7.16
C GLY A 80 -2.80 5.43 6.20
N ILE A 81 -2.98 5.60 4.89
CA ILE A 81 -2.25 4.83 3.88
C ILE A 81 -0.75 5.10 4.01
N TYR A 82 -0.36 6.37 4.14
CA TYR A 82 1.04 6.74 4.33
C TYR A 82 1.64 6.10 5.59
N ALA A 83 0.94 6.16 6.71
CA ALA A 83 1.40 5.55 7.96
C ALA A 83 1.55 4.02 7.85
N ASN A 84 0.62 3.36 7.15
CA ASN A 84 0.69 1.93 6.92
C ASN A 84 1.88 1.53 6.06
N GLU A 85 2.07 2.18 4.92
CA GLU A 85 3.18 1.88 3.99
C GLU A 85 4.55 2.22 4.60
N ALA A 86 4.65 3.35 5.33
CA ALA A 86 5.91 3.80 5.90
C ALA A 86 6.35 3.01 7.14
N TYR A 87 5.40 2.53 7.96
CA TYR A 87 5.72 1.98 9.29
C TYR A 87 5.12 0.60 9.54
N VAL A 88 3.81 0.43 9.32
CA VAL A 88 3.11 -0.79 9.75
C VAL A 88 3.48 -1.99 8.89
N HIS A 89 3.45 -1.84 7.57
CA HIS A 89 3.76 -2.91 6.62
C HIS A 89 5.19 -3.45 6.77
N PRO A 90 6.26 -2.62 6.73
CA PRO A 90 7.62 -3.13 6.90
C PRO A 90 7.86 -3.76 8.28
N TYR A 91 7.27 -3.18 9.34
CA TYR A 91 7.33 -3.76 10.67
C TYR A 91 6.64 -5.14 10.73
N ALA A 92 5.45 -5.28 10.13
CA ALA A 92 4.70 -6.52 10.16
C ALA A 92 5.43 -7.66 9.42
N VAL A 93 6.04 -7.37 8.26
CA VAL A 93 6.84 -8.35 7.52
C VAL A 93 8.06 -8.79 8.34
N GLY A 94 8.75 -7.87 9.01
CA GLY A 94 9.91 -8.20 9.84
C GLY A 94 9.56 -8.93 11.15
N ALA A 95 8.45 -8.56 11.79
CA ALA A 95 8.06 -9.10 13.10
C ALA A 95 7.30 -10.44 13.01
N PHE A 96 6.45 -10.60 11.99
CA PHE A 96 5.57 -11.77 11.84
C PHE A 96 5.92 -12.65 10.64
N GLY A 97 6.81 -12.21 9.75
CA GLY A 97 7.25 -13.00 8.61
C GLY A 97 8.08 -14.21 9.03
N ARG A 98 7.98 -15.29 8.25
CA ARG A 98 8.72 -16.52 8.55
C ARG A 98 10.19 -16.39 8.21
N ALA A 99 11.03 -17.04 9.02
CA ALA A 99 12.44 -17.20 8.71
C ALA A 99 12.67 -18.55 8.02
N TYR A 100 13.16 -18.52 6.77
CA TYR A 100 13.55 -19.73 6.04
C TYR A 100 15.07 -19.83 5.95
N GLY A 101 15.58 -21.04 6.13
CA GLY A 101 17.01 -21.35 6.02
C GLY A 101 17.32 -22.21 4.80
N ASP A 102 18.58 -22.15 4.37
CA ASP A 102 19.15 -22.98 3.30
C ASP A 102 18.38 -22.87 1.97
N VAL A 103 17.87 -21.67 1.69
CA VAL A 103 17.13 -21.38 0.47
C VAL A 103 18.10 -21.26 -0.70
N LEU A 104 17.84 -22.01 -1.77
CA LEU A 104 18.58 -21.88 -3.03
C LEU A 104 18.15 -20.60 -3.76
N ALA A 105 19.10 -19.90 -4.38
CA ALA A 105 18.80 -18.70 -5.15
C ALA A 105 17.97 -18.99 -6.41
N SER A 106 18.06 -20.22 -6.93
CA SER A 106 17.23 -20.70 -8.02
C SER A 106 15.83 -21.15 -7.65
N ALA A 107 15.48 -21.13 -6.36
CA ALA A 107 14.13 -21.46 -5.93
C ALA A 107 13.13 -20.39 -6.41
N PRO A 108 11.85 -20.74 -6.64
CA PRO A 108 10.85 -19.78 -7.08
C PRO A 108 10.53 -18.80 -5.93
N GLY A 109 10.67 -17.49 -6.17
CA GLY A 109 10.40 -16.47 -5.16
C GLY A 109 8.96 -16.50 -4.62
N ALA A 110 8.00 -16.93 -5.45
CA ALA A 110 6.60 -17.09 -5.05
C ALA A 110 6.39 -18.11 -3.92
N ALA A 111 7.29 -19.09 -3.76
CA ALA A 111 7.22 -20.06 -2.66
C ALA A 111 7.60 -19.44 -1.29
N TYR A 112 8.21 -18.26 -1.29
CA TYR A 112 8.69 -17.56 -0.09
C TYR A 112 8.04 -16.18 0.07
N ALA A 113 6.84 -15.99 -0.46
CA ALA A 113 6.12 -14.71 -0.38
C ALA A 113 5.74 -14.30 1.05
N ASP A 114 5.71 -15.24 2.00
CA ASP A 114 5.45 -15.01 3.42
C ASP A 114 6.72 -14.88 4.28
N ALA A 115 7.90 -14.84 3.64
CA ALA A 115 9.17 -14.75 4.33
C ALA A 115 9.43 -13.34 4.86
N GLY A 116 9.74 -13.25 6.17
CA GLY A 116 10.30 -12.04 6.79
C GLY A 116 11.82 -12.04 6.76
N ALA A 117 12.44 -13.23 6.74
CA ALA A 117 13.88 -13.39 6.62
C ALA A 117 14.24 -14.64 5.81
N LEU A 118 15.25 -14.52 4.95
CA LEU A 118 15.77 -15.61 4.14
C LEU A 118 17.27 -15.77 4.42
N ARG A 119 17.67 -16.97 4.82
CA ARG A 119 19.07 -17.37 4.87
C ARG A 119 19.34 -18.29 3.69
N PHE A 120 20.12 -17.78 2.74
CA PHE A 120 20.50 -18.51 1.54
C PHE A 120 21.47 -19.65 1.87
N ALA A 121 21.43 -20.71 1.06
CA ALA A 121 22.37 -21.82 1.16
C ALA A 121 23.82 -21.36 0.90
N ALA A 122 24.80 -22.09 1.42
CA ALA A 122 26.22 -21.77 1.19
C ALA A 122 26.62 -21.78 -0.29
N SER A 123 25.85 -22.47 -1.14
CA SER A 123 25.99 -22.48 -2.59
C SER A 123 25.37 -21.26 -3.28
N SER A 124 24.86 -20.27 -2.55
CA SER A 124 24.17 -19.12 -3.10
C SER A 124 24.78 -17.83 -2.55
N ALA A 125 25.10 -16.89 -3.42
CA ALA A 125 25.73 -15.63 -3.04
C ALA A 125 25.21 -14.44 -3.85
N VAL A 126 25.36 -13.25 -3.30
CA VAL A 126 25.09 -11.99 -4.00
C VAL A 126 26.19 -11.78 -5.03
N GLN A 127 25.82 -11.68 -6.31
CA GLN A 127 26.77 -11.45 -7.41
C GLN A 127 27.00 -9.95 -7.60
N THR A 128 27.96 -9.39 -6.86
CA THR A 128 28.29 -7.96 -6.92
C THR A 128 28.83 -7.52 -8.30
N GLN A 129 29.43 -8.44 -9.06
CA GLN A 129 29.89 -8.18 -10.44
C GLN A 129 28.75 -7.91 -11.42
N LEU A 130 27.54 -8.39 -11.12
CA LEU A 130 26.33 -8.17 -11.91
C LEU A 130 25.42 -7.09 -11.30
N SER A 131 25.97 -6.23 -10.44
CA SER A 131 25.22 -5.15 -9.82
C SER A 131 24.96 -4.00 -10.79
N LEU A 132 23.77 -3.42 -10.68
CA LEU A 132 23.36 -2.21 -11.39
C LEU A 132 23.16 -1.08 -10.37
N GLY A 133 23.86 0.04 -10.62
CA GLY A 133 23.81 1.23 -9.76
C GLY A 133 23.01 2.37 -10.38
N TYR A 134 22.11 2.96 -9.60
CA TYR A 134 21.43 4.21 -9.91
C TYR A 134 21.89 5.32 -8.97
N ARG A 135 22.48 6.38 -9.54
CA ARG A 135 23.10 7.45 -8.75
C ARG A 135 22.09 8.57 -8.46
N SER A 136 21.54 8.60 -7.24
CA SER A 136 20.57 9.60 -6.80
C SER A 136 20.75 9.97 -5.32
N GLN A 137 21.98 10.40 -4.96
CA GLN A 137 22.44 10.80 -3.61
C GLN A 137 21.47 10.41 -2.47
N PRO A 138 21.52 9.16 -1.94
CA PRO A 138 22.59 8.15 -2.05
C PRO A 138 22.62 7.32 -3.35
N MET A 139 23.70 6.56 -3.60
CA MET A 139 23.75 5.63 -4.73
C MET A 139 22.96 4.37 -4.39
N TYR A 140 21.95 4.02 -5.19
CA TYR A 140 21.18 2.79 -5.03
C TYR A 140 21.77 1.68 -5.89
N CYS A 141 21.87 0.48 -5.32
CA CYS A 141 22.53 -0.66 -5.94
C CYS A 141 21.61 -1.86 -5.88
N VAL A 142 21.45 -2.55 -7.00
CA VAL A 142 20.66 -3.77 -7.12
C VAL A 142 21.56 -4.87 -7.66
N ALA A 143 21.71 -5.96 -6.93
CA ALA A 143 22.54 -7.11 -7.32
C ALA A 143 21.72 -8.41 -7.25
N PRO A 144 21.84 -9.30 -8.25
CA PRO A 144 21.13 -10.57 -8.20
C PRO A 144 21.74 -11.51 -7.16
N VAL A 145 20.90 -12.29 -6.48
CA VAL A 145 21.33 -13.44 -5.68
C VAL A 145 21.29 -14.67 -6.57
N ALA A 146 22.39 -15.39 -6.61
CA ALA A 146 22.61 -16.44 -7.60
C ALA A 146 23.37 -17.62 -7.02
N ASP A 147 23.08 -18.82 -7.53
CA ASP A 147 23.82 -20.03 -7.14
C ASP A 147 25.23 -19.97 -7.73
N LEU A 148 26.23 -20.24 -6.88
CA LEU A 148 27.64 -20.38 -7.20
C LEU A 148 27.85 -21.73 -7.90
N ASP A 149 27.66 -21.77 -9.22
CA ASP A 149 28.08 -22.92 -10.01
C ASP A 149 29.57 -22.77 -10.38
N PRO A 150 30.47 -23.63 -9.86
CA PRO A 150 31.90 -23.56 -10.18
C PRO A 150 32.21 -23.84 -11.67
N ALA A 151 31.25 -24.35 -12.46
CA ALA A 151 31.41 -24.64 -13.88
C ALA A 151 30.67 -23.65 -14.81
N ALA A 152 29.80 -22.79 -14.28
CA ALA A 152 29.12 -21.78 -15.07
C ALA A 152 29.89 -20.46 -15.02
N SER A 153 30.40 -20.01 -16.16
CA SER A 153 30.84 -18.62 -16.31
C SER A 153 29.73 -17.66 -15.85
N PRO A 154 30.04 -16.44 -15.36
CA PRO A 154 29.03 -15.46 -14.93
C PRO A 154 27.99 -15.11 -16.01
N ALA A 155 28.25 -15.44 -17.28
CA ALA A 155 27.34 -15.32 -18.41
C ALA A 155 26.46 -16.56 -18.70
N ARG A 156 26.64 -17.68 -17.98
CA ARG A 156 25.93 -18.96 -18.16
C ARG A 156 24.92 -19.26 -17.06
N GLN A 157 24.55 -18.28 -16.25
CA GLN A 157 23.41 -18.42 -15.36
C GLN A 157 22.10 -18.27 -16.16
N THR A 158 21.77 -19.31 -16.91
CA THR A 158 20.50 -19.47 -17.67
C THR A 158 19.29 -19.72 -16.76
N ARG A 159 19.46 -19.59 -15.44
CA ARG A 159 18.42 -19.86 -14.43
C ARG A 159 17.72 -18.55 -14.08
N THR A 160 16.40 -18.55 -14.13
CA THR A 160 15.55 -17.42 -13.72
C THR A 160 15.97 -16.89 -12.34
N ILE A 161 16.35 -15.61 -12.28
CA ILE A 161 16.74 -14.95 -11.04
C ILE A 161 15.48 -14.55 -10.28
N SER A 162 15.24 -15.19 -9.14
CA SER A 162 14.06 -14.93 -8.30
C SER A 162 14.31 -13.87 -7.22
N PHE A 163 15.57 -13.66 -6.82
CA PHE A 163 15.93 -12.87 -5.65
C PHE A 163 16.96 -11.79 -6.02
N TRP A 164 16.75 -10.59 -5.48
CA TRP A 164 17.59 -9.42 -5.71
C TRP A 164 17.90 -8.75 -4.37
N ALA A 165 19.18 -8.44 -4.14
CA ALA A 165 19.62 -7.66 -3.02
C ALA A 165 19.67 -6.18 -3.42
N VAL A 166 19.07 -5.31 -2.62
CA VAL A 166 19.10 -3.86 -2.81
C VAL A 166 19.80 -3.20 -1.64
N GLY A 167 20.71 -2.28 -1.90
CA GLY A 167 21.44 -1.53 -0.88
C GLY A 167 21.83 -0.15 -1.37
N THR A 168 22.40 0.64 -0.47
CA THR A 168 22.96 1.96 -0.81
C THR A 168 24.47 1.94 -0.70
N ASP A 169 25.15 2.68 -1.58
CA ASP A 169 26.60 2.92 -1.59
C ASP A 169 27.47 1.63 -1.57
N CYS A 170 26.96 0.54 -2.16
CA CYS A 170 27.63 -0.77 -2.24
C CYS A 170 27.98 -1.21 -3.68
N CYS A 171 27.78 -0.34 -4.68
CA CYS A 171 28.15 -0.62 -6.06
C CYS A 171 29.65 -0.37 -6.26
N GLY A 172 30.38 -1.37 -6.73
CA GLY A 172 31.79 -1.20 -7.11
C GLY A 172 32.83 -1.55 -6.05
N THR A 173 32.44 -2.16 -4.93
CA THR A 173 33.40 -2.92 -4.12
C THR A 173 33.66 -4.26 -4.81
N GLN A 174 34.63 -4.26 -5.73
CA GLN A 174 35.27 -5.48 -6.25
C GLN A 174 36.37 -5.94 -5.29
#